data_AF-A0A349DKN4-F1
#
_entry.id   AF-A0A349DKN4-F1
#
_cell.length_a   1.000
_cell.length_b   1.000
_cell.length_c   1.000
_cell.angle_alpha   90.00
_cell.angle_beta   90.00
_cell.angle_gamma   90.00
#
_symmetry.space_group_name_H-M   'P 1'
#
loop_
_entity.id
_entity.type
_entity.pdbx_description
1 polymer ?
#
loop_
_entity_poly.entity_id
_entity_poly.type
_entity_poly.pdbx_seq_one_letter_code
_entity_poly.pdbx_strand_id
1 'polypeptide(L)'
;MNSSKTLLLTLLTCFFAFQSYAQTSLEGDYYSSQVGVKKAFIKQKKGNYIQVVWLSAKGNNRISHTYKPIDNSKKIFEKKLSDGRYSRLDASPKDYIRILYLNRSRKVLQAHVFVVKRKLKHRRKFFKKEQIWKGQTIILNATSTFHQKNSNKIVFFSEKPVVGKEDFSKMKTSFKVGEAVWAVAYLSKPLEKYKLYINGQNELTFAIGTTEDADGSEMKKWGGFIQRSLPISVQELTKNYVVFQVCPASLRAEMNVKTAMSITNAVQNLGATDHLIKVKFEVMGKNYNDVYGAFTLDCSEHLTQAKKNASAFKKAYLDSKKLPQPMMTNAALEQKIVEAIQRFGTAAGWDTQFTRAIITSPTWQTVTDPTTGAIKGRMIEAACVGKWSNGDCGYQYFTFIQEHQGGGMYAEGLRRYSTGYRVPIGCNNIK
;
A
#
# COMPACT_ATOMS: atom_id res chain seq x y z
N MET A 1 66.73 26.32 -29.99
CA MET A 1 65.75 25.97 -28.93
C MET A 1 64.46 25.50 -29.60
N ASN A 2 63.98 24.30 -29.25
CA ASN A 2 62.87 23.62 -29.96
C ASN A 2 61.50 24.18 -29.57
N SER A 3 60.93 25.01 -30.45
CA SER A 3 59.64 25.72 -30.27
C SER A 3 58.46 24.79 -29.93
N SER A 4 58.47 23.53 -30.39
CA SER A 4 57.33 22.62 -30.16
C SER A 4 57.21 22.10 -28.72
N LYS A 5 58.31 22.01 -27.95
CA LYS A 5 58.26 21.55 -26.56
C LYS A 5 57.68 22.61 -25.62
N THR A 6 57.90 23.89 -25.91
CA THR A 6 57.36 25.01 -25.14
C THR A 6 55.85 25.16 -25.34
N LEU A 7 55.35 24.95 -26.57
CA LEU A 7 53.92 25.00 -26.88
C LEU A 7 53.14 23.88 -26.17
N LEU A 8 53.68 22.66 -26.16
CA LEU A 8 53.05 21.51 -25.51
C LEU A 8 52.98 21.68 -23.98
N LEU A 9 54.05 22.21 -23.37
CA LEU A 9 54.09 22.48 -21.93
C LEU A 9 53.09 23.58 -21.55
N THR A 10 52.98 24.63 -22.38
CA THR A 10 52.05 25.75 -22.16
C THR A 10 50.59 25.28 -22.28
N LEU A 11 50.27 24.44 -23.28
CA LEU A 11 48.94 23.84 -23.45
C LEU A 11 48.58 22.89 -22.30
N LEU A 12 49.54 22.09 -21.80
CA LEU A 12 49.33 21.25 -20.61
C LEU A 12 49.07 22.10 -19.36
N THR A 13 49.85 23.17 -19.13
CA THR A 13 49.62 24.07 -17.98
C THR A 13 48.28 24.79 -18.06
N CYS A 14 47.83 25.18 -19.25
CA CYS A 14 46.49 25.74 -19.44
C CYS A 14 45.40 24.68 -19.17
N PHE A 15 45.54 23.45 -19.66
CA PHE A 15 44.57 22.38 -19.41
C PHE A 15 44.45 22.00 -17.92
N PHE A 16 45.56 21.97 -17.18
CA PHE A 16 45.56 21.71 -15.73
C PHE A 16 45.08 22.91 -14.89
N ALA A 17 45.31 24.14 -15.34
CA ALA A 17 44.77 25.34 -14.69
C ALA A 17 43.23 25.46 -14.86
N PHE A 18 42.67 24.96 -15.96
CA PHE A 18 41.21 24.97 -16.18
C PHE A 18 40.48 23.82 -15.47
N GLN A 19 41.09 22.65 -15.28
CA GLN A 19 40.46 21.55 -14.53
C GLN A 19 40.40 21.77 -13.00
N SER A 20 41.25 22.65 -12.45
CA SER A 20 41.32 22.90 -11.00
C SER A 20 40.32 23.95 -10.48
N TYR A 21 39.58 24.65 -11.36
CA TYR A 21 38.73 25.78 -10.98
C TYR A 21 37.21 25.54 -10.93
N ALA A 22 36.73 24.32 -11.21
CA ALA A 22 35.28 24.06 -11.32
C ALA A 22 34.69 23.10 -10.28
N GLN A 23 35.46 22.68 -9.26
CA GLN A 23 34.87 22.12 -8.05
C GLN A 23 34.65 23.24 -7.05
N THR A 24 33.45 23.82 -7.06
CA THR A 24 32.94 24.49 -5.86
C THR A 24 32.97 23.45 -4.73
N SER A 25 34.00 23.51 -3.89
CA SER A 25 34.09 22.64 -2.74
C SER A 25 32.85 22.86 -1.88
N LEU A 26 32.14 21.77 -1.59
CA LEU A 26 30.99 21.76 -0.68
C LEU A 26 31.42 22.10 0.75
N GLU A 27 32.71 21.98 1.04
CA GLU A 27 33.30 22.27 2.33
C GLU A 27 33.52 23.76 2.57
N GLY A 28 33.31 24.19 3.81
CA GLY A 28 33.65 25.52 4.26
C GLY A 28 32.52 26.23 4.99
N ASP A 29 32.60 27.55 4.95
CA ASP A 29 31.82 28.48 5.76
C ASP A 29 30.61 29.03 5.02
N TYR A 30 29.42 28.82 5.60
CA TYR A 30 28.17 29.33 5.06
C TYR A 30 27.39 30.13 6.09
N TYR A 31 26.68 31.15 5.63
CA TYR A 31 25.80 31.99 6.43
C TYR A 31 24.35 31.60 6.15
N SER A 32 23.56 31.44 7.20
CA SER A 32 22.18 30.94 7.07
C SER A 32 21.16 32.07 6.90
N SER A 33 20.07 31.76 6.20
CA SER A 33 18.82 32.54 6.22
C SER A 33 17.83 32.06 7.27
N GLN A 34 18.15 30.99 8.01
CA GLN A 34 17.27 30.45 9.05
C GLN A 34 17.37 31.26 10.35
N VAL A 35 16.22 31.55 10.94
CA VAL A 35 16.15 32.23 12.25
C VAL A 35 16.83 31.36 13.30
N GLY A 36 17.68 31.97 14.14
CA GLY A 36 18.42 31.28 15.19
C GLY A 36 19.73 30.62 14.74
N VAL A 37 20.01 30.51 13.44
CA VAL A 37 21.27 29.97 12.90
C VAL A 37 22.07 31.08 12.24
N LYS A 38 23.26 31.40 12.77
CA LYS A 38 24.16 32.43 12.20
C LYS A 38 24.94 31.89 11.01
N LYS A 39 25.60 30.76 11.24
CA LYS A 39 26.62 30.19 10.34
C LYS A 39 26.52 28.67 10.38
N ALA A 40 26.92 28.02 9.30
CA ALA A 40 27.10 26.58 9.22
C ALA A 40 28.49 26.26 8.65
N PHE A 41 29.16 25.29 9.24
CA PHE A 41 30.41 24.72 8.74
C PHE A 41 30.11 23.37 8.11
N ILE A 42 30.50 23.16 6.86
CA ILE A 42 30.31 21.89 6.15
C ILE A 42 31.66 21.22 5.94
N LYS A 43 31.75 19.94 6.27
CA LYS A 43 32.94 19.09 6.08
C LYS A 43 32.52 17.74 5.50
N GLN A 44 33.20 17.26 4.47
CA GLN A 44 33.01 15.92 3.94
C GLN A 44 33.55 14.86 4.91
N LYS A 45 32.94 13.68 4.86
CA LYS A 45 33.25 12.52 5.68
C LYS A 45 33.35 11.29 4.78
N LYS A 46 33.93 10.21 5.33
CA LYS A 46 34.05 8.91 4.65
C LYS A 46 32.68 8.45 4.14
N GLY A 47 32.65 7.87 2.93
CA GLY A 47 31.43 7.38 2.29
C GLY A 47 30.54 8.47 1.69
N ASN A 48 31.12 9.62 1.30
CA ASN A 48 30.40 10.79 0.75
C ASN A 48 29.37 11.40 1.72
N TYR A 49 29.48 11.14 3.03
CA TYR A 49 28.68 11.83 4.03
C TYR A 49 29.17 13.26 4.19
N ILE A 50 28.31 14.15 4.70
CA ILE A 50 28.74 15.48 5.15
C ILE A 50 28.36 15.71 6.60
N GLN A 51 29.25 16.36 7.33
CA GLN A 51 28.99 16.91 8.65
C GLN A 51 28.71 18.40 8.50
N VAL A 52 27.59 18.85 9.06
CA VAL A 52 27.18 20.25 9.10
C VAL A 52 27.08 20.68 10.56
N VAL A 53 27.88 21.67 10.94
CA VAL A 53 27.88 22.23 12.31
C VAL A 53 27.24 23.60 12.28
N TRP A 54 26.07 23.74 12.89
CA TRP A 54 25.35 25.01 13.00
C TRP A 54 25.84 25.79 14.21
N LEU A 55 26.15 27.07 14.01
CA LEU A 55 26.37 28.05 15.05
C LEU A 55 25.09 28.84 15.28
N SER A 56 24.63 28.86 16.52
CA SER A 56 23.50 29.70 16.94
C SER A 56 23.74 31.19 16.69
N ALA A 57 22.66 31.98 16.60
CA ALA A 57 22.71 33.43 16.48
C ALA A 57 23.58 34.10 17.56
N LYS A 58 23.49 33.60 18.80
CA LYS A 58 24.27 34.06 19.95
C LYS A 58 25.71 33.52 19.99
N GLY A 59 26.10 32.62 19.09
CA GLY A 59 27.46 32.09 18.96
C GLY A 59 27.84 30.97 19.95
N ASN A 60 27.17 30.88 21.09
CA ASN A 60 27.58 30.00 22.18
C ASN A 60 27.22 28.52 21.95
N ASN A 61 26.16 28.24 21.20
CA ASN A 61 25.69 26.86 20.95
C ASN A 61 26.10 26.36 19.55
N ARG A 62 26.66 25.15 19.53
CA ARG A 62 27.00 24.38 18.32
C ARG A 62 26.14 23.13 18.23
N ILE A 63 25.48 22.93 17.09
CA ILE A 63 24.70 21.70 16.83
C ILE A 63 25.30 21.00 15.62
N SER A 64 25.68 19.73 15.78
CA SER A 64 26.27 18.94 14.70
C SER A 64 25.26 17.99 14.09
N HIS A 65 25.22 17.95 12.76
CA HIS A 65 24.35 17.09 11.99
C HIS A 65 25.14 16.37 10.89
N THR A 66 25.08 15.04 10.89
CA THR A 66 25.60 14.23 9.78
C THR A 66 24.48 13.95 8.77
N TYR A 67 24.72 14.25 7.50
CA TYR A 67 23.82 13.99 6.39
C TYR A 67 24.38 12.90 5.48
N LYS A 68 23.48 12.01 5.05
CA LYS A 68 23.77 10.91 4.12
C LYS A 68 23.51 11.37 2.67
N PRO A 69 24.36 11.01 1.69
CA PRO A 69 24.05 11.26 0.29
C PRO A 69 22.80 10.47 -0.15
N ILE A 70 21.95 11.09 -0.97
CA ILE A 70 20.80 10.41 -1.60
C ILE A 70 21.24 9.89 -2.96
N ASP A 71 20.99 8.62 -3.27
CA ASP A 71 21.35 7.98 -4.55
C ASP A 71 22.82 8.15 -4.95
N ASN A 72 23.71 8.08 -3.98
CA ASN A 72 25.14 8.34 -4.18
C ASN A 72 25.44 9.73 -4.79
N SER A 73 24.48 10.66 -4.73
CA SER A 73 24.63 12.03 -5.19
C SER A 73 25.71 12.75 -4.38
N LYS A 74 26.57 13.49 -5.10
CA LYS A 74 27.56 14.39 -4.51
C LYS A 74 26.99 15.77 -4.15
N LYS A 75 25.71 16.02 -4.46
CA LYS A 75 25.07 17.33 -4.31
C LYS A 75 23.86 17.32 -3.38
N ILE A 76 23.19 16.18 -3.21
CA ILE A 76 21.95 16.08 -2.44
C ILE A 76 22.19 15.15 -1.25
N PHE A 77 21.95 15.69 -0.05
CA PHE A 77 22.19 15.01 1.21
C PHE A 77 20.96 15.13 2.11
N GLU A 78 20.69 14.13 2.93
CA GLU A 78 19.53 14.12 3.82
C GLU A 78 19.85 13.54 5.19
N LYS A 79 19.19 14.09 6.21
CA LYS A 79 19.23 13.62 7.58
C LYS A 79 17.80 13.42 8.07
N LYS A 80 17.52 12.26 8.66
CA LYS A 80 16.29 12.03 9.45
C LYS A 80 16.45 12.71 10.82
N LEU A 81 15.47 13.51 11.20
CA LEU A 81 15.40 14.18 12.50
C LEU A 81 14.77 13.25 13.54
N SER A 82 14.97 13.55 14.82
CA SER A 82 14.49 12.72 15.95
C SER A 82 12.96 12.57 15.97
N ASP A 83 12.22 13.58 15.53
CA ASP A 83 10.75 13.57 15.43
C ASP A 83 10.20 12.85 14.18
N GLY A 84 11.09 12.28 13.35
CA GLY A 84 10.77 11.57 12.12
C GLY A 84 10.62 12.46 10.88
N ARG A 85 10.81 13.79 11.01
CA ARG A 85 10.94 14.71 9.88
C ARG A 85 12.31 14.53 9.20
N TYR A 86 12.55 15.27 8.12
CA TYR A 86 13.80 15.25 7.39
C TYR A 86 14.35 16.66 7.17
N SER A 87 15.67 16.78 7.17
CA SER A 87 16.37 17.96 6.65
C SER A 87 17.14 17.52 5.42
N ARG A 88 16.90 18.18 4.28
CA ARG A 88 17.61 17.95 3.02
C ARG A 88 18.49 19.14 2.68
N LEU A 89 19.71 18.87 2.27
CA LEU A 89 20.66 19.83 1.71
C LEU A 89 20.82 19.56 0.23
N ASP A 90 20.67 20.59 -0.58
CA ASP A 90 20.81 20.53 -2.03
C ASP A 90 21.79 21.60 -2.49
N ALA A 91 22.98 21.15 -2.88
CA ALA A 91 24.08 21.95 -3.39
C ALA A 91 24.10 22.00 -4.93
N SER A 92 22.98 21.70 -5.59
CA SER A 92 22.83 21.87 -7.04
C SER A 92 22.89 23.34 -7.49
N PRO A 93 22.35 24.32 -6.74
CA PRO A 93 22.53 25.73 -7.08
C PRO A 93 24.01 26.16 -6.95
N LYS A 94 24.50 26.96 -7.91
CA LYS A 94 25.91 27.36 -7.99
C LYS A 94 26.40 28.24 -6.82
N ASP A 95 25.52 29.06 -6.26
CA ASP A 95 25.91 30.16 -5.34
C ASP A 95 25.51 29.93 -3.87
N TYR A 96 24.71 28.91 -3.59
CA TYR A 96 24.15 28.64 -2.27
C TYR A 96 23.73 27.18 -2.14
N ILE A 97 23.63 26.70 -0.91
CA ILE A 97 23.04 25.41 -0.60
C ILE A 97 21.61 25.66 -0.15
N ARG A 98 20.67 24.98 -0.80
CA ARG A 98 19.26 24.95 -0.40
C ARG A 98 19.10 24.00 0.78
N ILE A 99 18.33 24.41 1.77
CA ILE A 99 17.96 23.61 2.94
C ILE A 99 16.44 23.45 2.93
N LEU A 100 15.95 22.21 2.91
CA LEU A 100 14.52 21.92 2.96
C LEU A 100 14.21 21.13 4.23
N TYR A 101 13.25 21.60 5.01
CA TYR A 101 12.67 20.85 6.12
C TYR A 101 11.41 20.16 5.65
N LEU A 102 11.42 18.83 5.67
CA LEU A 102 10.35 18.00 5.14
C LEU A 102 9.60 17.32 6.30
N ASN A 103 8.28 17.23 6.21
CA ASN A 103 7.50 16.42 7.15
C ASN A 103 7.68 14.91 6.88
N ARG A 104 6.94 14.06 7.63
CA ARG A 104 6.97 12.61 7.43
C ARG A 104 6.52 12.18 6.03
N SER A 105 5.60 12.91 5.40
CA SER A 105 5.15 12.69 4.02
C SER A 105 6.01 13.39 2.96
N ARG A 106 7.19 13.91 3.35
CA ARG A 106 8.16 14.63 2.51
C ARG A 106 7.66 15.96 1.91
N LYS A 107 6.57 16.51 2.44
CA LYS A 107 6.09 17.86 2.13
C LYS A 107 7.03 18.88 2.77
N VAL A 108 7.51 19.86 2.00
CA VAL A 108 8.38 20.93 2.47
C VAL A 108 7.58 21.86 3.38
N LEU A 109 7.96 21.90 4.65
CA LEU A 109 7.40 22.82 5.64
C LEU A 109 8.07 24.19 5.56
N GLN A 110 9.40 24.19 5.36
CA GLN A 110 10.24 25.38 5.34
C GLN A 110 11.41 25.18 4.38
N ALA A 111 11.82 26.27 3.73
CA ALA A 111 12.99 26.32 2.86
C ALA A 111 13.91 27.45 3.29
N HIS A 112 15.20 27.18 3.40
CA HIS A 112 16.25 28.14 3.76
C HIS A 112 17.45 28.00 2.85
N VAL A 113 18.42 28.92 2.99
CA VAL A 113 19.66 28.89 2.22
C VAL A 113 20.88 29.08 3.11
N PHE A 114 21.95 28.40 2.74
CA PHE A 114 23.31 28.60 3.21
C PHE A 114 24.11 29.27 2.09
N VAL A 115 24.66 30.46 2.36
CA VAL A 115 25.40 31.27 1.37
C VAL A 115 26.85 31.46 1.80
N VAL A 116 27.78 31.38 0.86
CA VAL A 116 29.19 31.73 1.14
C VAL A 116 29.35 33.21 1.47
N LYS A 117 30.40 33.57 2.24
CA LYS A 117 30.66 34.96 2.69
C LYS A 117 30.56 36.00 1.56
N ARG A 118 31.20 35.73 0.42
CA ARG A 118 31.21 36.62 -0.76
C ARG A 118 29.83 36.87 -1.39
N LYS A 119 28.82 36.03 -1.09
CA LYS A 119 27.44 36.15 -1.59
C LYS A 119 26.44 36.57 -0.51
N LEU A 120 26.91 36.95 0.69
CA LEU A 120 26.04 37.27 1.83
C LEU A 120 24.99 38.34 1.51
N LYS A 121 25.35 39.36 0.71
CA LYS A 121 24.41 40.41 0.28
C LYS A 121 23.21 39.88 -0.53
N HIS A 122 23.32 38.73 -1.17
CA HIS A 122 22.25 38.11 -1.96
C HIS A 122 21.40 37.10 -1.17
N ARG A 123 21.71 36.86 0.11
CA ARG A 123 21.02 35.87 0.96
C ARG A 123 19.50 36.01 0.93
N ARG A 124 18.98 37.24 1.06
CA ARG A 124 17.53 37.50 1.07
C ARG A 124 16.88 37.17 -0.28
N LYS A 125 17.56 37.47 -1.39
CA LYS A 125 17.10 37.14 -2.75
C LYS A 125 17.02 35.62 -2.93
N PHE A 126 18.06 34.89 -2.54
CA PHE A 126 18.07 33.42 -2.63
C PHE A 126 17.01 32.79 -1.71
N PHE A 127 16.87 33.28 -0.48
CA PHE A 127 15.84 32.81 0.45
C PHE A 127 14.42 32.96 -0.13
N LYS A 128 14.09 34.13 -0.70
CA LYS A 128 12.80 34.38 -1.37
C LYS A 128 12.58 33.42 -2.53
N LYS A 129 13.60 33.21 -3.38
CA LYS A 129 13.54 32.27 -4.50
C LYS A 129 13.19 30.85 -4.05
N GLU A 130 13.73 30.41 -2.91
CA GLU A 130 13.50 29.05 -2.42
C GLU A 130 12.16 28.87 -1.70
N GLN A 131 11.39 29.93 -1.42
CA GLN A 131 10.07 29.78 -0.81
C GLN A 131 9.06 29.08 -1.72
N ILE A 132 9.30 29.02 -3.04
CA ILE A 132 8.47 28.28 -3.99
C ILE A 132 8.33 26.80 -3.64
N TRP A 133 9.30 26.24 -2.91
CA TRP A 133 9.27 24.84 -2.50
C TRP A 133 8.31 24.58 -1.36
N LYS A 134 7.92 25.59 -0.57
CA LYS A 134 7.02 25.40 0.57
C LYS A 134 5.71 24.78 0.10
N GLY A 135 5.31 23.68 0.73
CA GLY A 135 4.13 22.91 0.36
C GLY A 135 4.35 21.87 -0.73
N GLN A 136 5.47 21.89 -1.46
CA GLN A 136 5.79 20.87 -2.46
C GLN A 136 6.26 19.56 -1.79
N THR A 137 6.03 18.43 -2.44
CA THR A 137 6.51 17.12 -1.97
C THR A 137 7.80 16.75 -2.68
N ILE A 138 8.86 16.48 -1.92
CA ILE A 138 10.15 16.09 -2.49
C ILE A 138 10.24 14.57 -2.53
N ILE A 139 10.30 13.96 -3.70
CA ILE A 139 10.36 12.50 -3.85
C ILE A 139 11.79 11.98 -3.64
N LEU A 140 11.93 10.77 -3.09
CA LEU A 140 13.17 10.00 -3.18
C LEU A 140 13.18 9.24 -4.50
N ASN A 141 14.17 9.49 -5.36
CA ASN A 141 14.48 8.67 -6.53
C ASN A 141 13.34 8.63 -7.55
N ALA A 142 12.72 9.78 -7.84
CA ALA A 142 11.61 9.86 -8.79
C ALA A 142 12.01 9.23 -10.13
N THR A 143 11.14 8.37 -10.67
CA THR A 143 11.40 7.68 -11.94
C THR A 143 11.34 8.62 -13.15
N SER A 144 10.63 9.74 -13.03
CA SER A 144 10.49 10.76 -14.06
C SER A 144 10.01 12.09 -13.48
N THR A 145 10.00 13.16 -14.30
CA THR A 145 9.35 14.42 -13.93
C THR A 145 7.84 14.25 -13.75
N PHE A 146 7.23 13.30 -14.46
CA PHE A 146 5.83 12.92 -14.30
C PHE A 146 5.56 12.33 -12.92
N HIS A 147 6.41 11.41 -12.45
CA HIS A 147 6.36 10.90 -11.08
C HIS A 147 6.42 12.06 -10.07
N GLN A 148 7.37 12.98 -10.24
CA GLN A 148 7.54 14.14 -9.35
C GLN A 148 6.27 15.01 -9.22
N LYS A 149 5.50 15.16 -10.32
CA LYS A 149 4.23 15.91 -10.32
C LYS A 149 3.08 15.14 -9.68
N ASN A 150 3.10 13.81 -9.77
CA ASN A 150 2.04 12.93 -9.28
C ASN A 150 2.38 12.25 -7.94
N SER A 151 3.30 12.81 -7.15
CA SER A 151 3.67 12.25 -5.84
C SER A 151 2.45 12.02 -4.96
N ASN A 152 2.34 10.79 -4.44
CA ASN A 152 1.23 10.31 -3.63
C ASN A 152 -0.14 10.41 -4.31
N LYS A 153 -0.17 10.38 -5.65
CA LYS A 153 -1.39 10.27 -6.44
C LYS A 153 -1.46 8.94 -7.16
N ILE A 154 -2.68 8.47 -7.38
CA ILE A 154 -2.99 7.33 -8.23
C ILE A 154 -3.45 7.86 -9.58
N VAL A 155 -2.78 7.42 -10.65
CA VAL A 155 -3.09 7.79 -12.04
C VAL A 155 -3.55 6.56 -12.80
N PHE A 156 -4.50 6.73 -13.71
CA PHE A 156 -5.20 5.62 -14.36
C PHE A 156 -4.86 5.51 -15.85
N PHE A 157 -4.83 4.26 -16.33
CA PHE A 157 -4.48 3.89 -17.70
C PHE A 157 -5.45 2.82 -18.24
N SER A 158 -5.69 2.80 -19.54
CA SER A 158 -6.51 1.76 -20.20
C SER A 158 -5.78 0.43 -20.40
N GLU A 159 -4.45 0.42 -20.26
CA GLU A 159 -3.60 -0.77 -20.36
C GLU A 159 -2.48 -0.71 -19.31
N LYS A 160 -1.80 -1.84 -19.08
CA LYS A 160 -0.76 -1.94 -18.06
C LYS A 160 0.43 -1.03 -18.41
N PRO A 161 0.72 0.01 -17.63
CA PRO A 161 1.78 0.95 -17.96
C PRO A 161 3.16 0.42 -17.54
N VAL A 162 4.19 0.83 -18.27
CA VAL A 162 5.61 0.61 -17.91
C VAL A 162 6.17 1.91 -17.33
N VAL A 163 6.40 1.95 -16.02
CA VAL A 163 6.82 3.16 -15.33
C VAL A 163 8.21 3.63 -15.80
N GLY A 164 8.33 4.93 -16.08
CA GLY A 164 9.50 5.56 -16.71
C GLY A 164 9.50 5.51 -18.25
N LYS A 165 8.55 4.78 -18.84
CA LYS A 165 8.30 4.68 -20.29
C LYS A 165 6.79 4.69 -20.54
N GLU A 166 6.04 5.47 -19.76
CA GLU A 166 4.59 5.49 -19.83
C GLU A 166 4.11 6.03 -21.19
N ASP A 167 3.13 5.35 -21.80
CA ASP A 167 2.39 5.89 -22.94
C ASP A 167 1.25 6.78 -22.42
N PHE A 168 1.45 8.10 -22.51
CA PHE A 168 0.47 9.08 -22.03
C PHE A 168 -0.83 9.09 -22.85
N SER A 169 -0.87 8.53 -24.07
CA SER A 169 -2.11 8.39 -24.84
C SER A 169 -3.10 7.41 -24.20
N LYS A 170 -2.58 6.50 -23.36
CA LYS A 170 -3.35 5.50 -22.61
C LYS A 170 -3.78 5.99 -21.25
N MET A 171 -3.23 7.11 -20.79
CA MET A 171 -3.61 7.73 -19.53
C MET A 171 -4.99 8.37 -19.70
N LYS A 172 -5.96 7.92 -18.89
CA LYS A 172 -7.34 8.38 -18.98
C LYS A 172 -7.85 8.81 -17.60
N THR A 173 -8.78 9.75 -17.61
CA THR A 173 -9.57 10.16 -16.42
C THR A 173 -11.03 9.76 -16.53
N SER A 174 -11.45 9.17 -17.65
CA SER A 174 -12.78 8.62 -17.88
C SER A 174 -12.68 7.27 -18.58
N PHE A 175 -13.52 6.33 -18.17
CA PHE A 175 -13.56 4.96 -18.65
C PHE A 175 -15.00 4.53 -18.85
N LYS A 176 -15.24 3.66 -19.83
CA LYS A 176 -16.53 3.00 -20.00
C LYS A 176 -16.62 1.73 -19.17
N VAL A 177 -17.82 1.38 -18.71
CA VAL A 177 -18.07 0.10 -18.05
C VAL A 177 -17.62 -1.08 -18.95
N GLY A 178 -16.87 -2.00 -18.36
CA GLY A 178 -16.29 -3.15 -19.05
C GLY A 178 -14.86 -2.95 -19.56
N GLU A 179 -14.37 -1.70 -19.59
CA GLU A 179 -12.96 -1.44 -19.87
C GLU A 179 -12.06 -1.89 -18.71
N ALA A 180 -10.81 -2.23 -19.05
CA ALA A 180 -9.78 -2.44 -18.05
C ALA A 180 -9.32 -1.08 -17.53
N VAL A 181 -9.22 -0.96 -16.20
CA VAL A 181 -8.63 0.21 -15.55
C VAL A 181 -7.38 -0.26 -14.83
N TRP A 182 -6.23 0.23 -15.28
CA TRP A 182 -4.94 0.07 -14.62
C TRP A 182 -4.61 1.32 -13.84
N ALA A 183 -3.88 1.16 -12.74
CA ALA A 183 -3.44 2.26 -11.91
C ALA A 183 -1.94 2.21 -11.64
N VAL A 184 -1.35 3.39 -11.53
CA VAL A 184 -0.02 3.60 -10.95
C VAL A 184 -0.17 4.52 -9.76
N ALA A 185 0.14 4.02 -8.57
CA ALA A 185 0.35 4.87 -7.41
C ALA A 185 1.81 5.34 -7.41
N TYR A 186 2.02 6.61 -7.67
CA TYR A 186 3.34 7.25 -7.56
C TYR A 186 3.55 7.70 -6.11
N LEU A 187 4.67 7.34 -5.49
CA LEU A 187 4.87 7.50 -4.05
C LEU A 187 6.08 8.38 -3.75
N SER A 188 5.98 9.17 -2.69
CA SER A 188 7.10 10.02 -2.25
C SER A 188 8.31 9.23 -1.73
N LYS A 189 8.12 7.96 -1.38
CA LYS A 189 9.11 7.05 -0.78
C LYS A 189 8.95 5.63 -1.33
N PRO A 190 9.96 4.77 -1.15
CA PRO A 190 9.82 3.34 -1.42
C PRO A 190 8.59 2.73 -0.73
N LEU A 191 7.92 1.80 -1.42
CA LEU A 191 6.70 1.13 -0.97
C LEU A 191 6.89 0.36 0.34
N GLU A 192 8.10 -0.13 0.63
CA GLU A 192 8.48 -0.70 1.93
C GLU A 192 8.30 0.25 3.12
N LYS A 193 8.14 1.56 2.89
CA LYS A 193 7.83 2.56 3.93
C LYS A 193 6.32 2.74 4.16
N TYR A 194 5.49 2.09 3.34
CA TYR A 194 4.03 2.11 3.37
C TYR A 194 3.47 0.81 3.96
N LYS A 195 4.19 0.19 4.91
CA LYS A 195 3.84 -1.13 5.49
C LYS A 195 2.44 -1.24 6.05
N LEU A 196 1.84 -0.13 6.51
CA LEU A 196 0.46 -0.13 7.00
C LEU A 196 -0.55 -0.53 5.92
N TYR A 197 -0.23 -0.29 4.64
CA TYR A 197 -1.06 -0.63 3.49
C TYR A 197 -0.63 -1.94 2.81
N ILE A 198 0.31 -2.70 3.39
CA ILE A 198 0.77 -3.97 2.86
C ILE A 198 0.44 -5.05 3.90
N ASN A 199 -0.34 -6.06 3.51
CA ASN A 199 -0.71 -7.13 4.42
C ASN A 199 0.41 -8.18 4.59
N GLY A 200 0.19 -9.19 5.44
CA GLY A 200 1.16 -10.27 5.68
C GLY A 200 1.47 -11.15 4.46
N GLN A 201 0.70 -11.03 3.38
CA GLN A 201 0.90 -11.72 2.10
C GLN A 201 1.58 -10.82 1.05
N ASN A 202 2.13 -9.67 1.46
CA ASN A 202 2.70 -8.64 0.58
C ASN A 202 1.70 -8.08 -0.45
N GLU A 203 0.40 -8.11 -0.18
CA GLU A 203 -0.60 -7.51 -1.05
C GLU A 203 -0.86 -6.06 -0.61
N LEU A 204 -0.97 -5.15 -1.59
CA LEU A 204 -1.43 -3.79 -1.34
C LEU A 204 -2.91 -3.79 -0.96
N THR A 205 -3.24 -3.13 0.15
CA THR A 205 -4.59 -2.91 0.61
C THR A 205 -5.11 -1.56 0.15
N PHE A 206 -6.22 -1.57 -0.58
CA PHE A 206 -6.86 -0.37 -1.09
C PHE A 206 -8.37 -0.43 -0.94
N ALA A 207 -9.01 0.70 -1.04
CA ALA A 207 -10.45 0.81 -1.13
C ALA A 207 -10.82 1.52 -2.44
N ILE A 208 -11.96 1.14 -2.99
CA ILE A 208 -12.56 1.71 -4.18
C ILE A 208 -14.05 1.95 -3.92
N GLY A 209 -14.61 3.02 -4.46
CA GLY A 209 -16.01 3.36 -4.26
C GLY A 209 -16.44 4.56 -5.09
N THR A 210 -17.73 4.89 -5.02
CA THR A 210 -18.23 6.17 -5.57
C THR A 210 -18.00 7.30 -4.57
N THR A 211 -17.73 8.51 -5.06
CA THR A 211 -17.60 9.72 -4.25
C THR A 211 -18.28 10.89 -4.94
N GLU A 212 -18.64 11.92 -4.18
CA GLU A 212 -19.08 13.22 -4.70
C GLU A 212 -17.92 14.23 -4.79
N ASP A 213 -16.83 13.97 -4.05
CA ASP A 213 -15.65 14.81 -3.99
C ASP A 213 -14.38 13.97 -4.24
N ALA A 214 -13.66 14.29 -5.31
CA ALA A 214 -12.42 13.61 -5.66
C ALA A 214 -11.34 13.79 -4.58
N ASP A 215 -11.31 14.96 -3.92
CA ASP A 215 -10.30 15.35 -2.93
C ASP A 215 -10.72 15.08 -1.48
N GLY A 216 -12.02 14.90 -1.23
CA GLY A 216 -12.60 14.59 0.07
C GLY A 216 -12.25 13.20 0.61
N SER A 217 -12.34 12.96 1.92
CA SER A 217 -12.03 11.64 2.50
C SER A 217 -13.11 10.59 2.30
N GLU A 218 -14.35 11.05 2.09
CA GLU A 218 -15.55 10.23 2.06
C GLU A 218 -15.70 9.50 0.72
N MET A 219 -16.20 8.27 0.79
CA MET A 219 -16.62 7.51 -0.39
C MET A 219 -17.51 6.33 0.03
N LYS A 220 -18.47 5.96 -0.81
CA LYS A 220 -19.27 4.74 -0.65
C LYS A 220 -18.47 3.54 -1.11
N LYS A 221 -17.77 2.90 -0.16
CA LYS A 221 -16.87 1.76 -0.40
C LYS A 221 -17.61 0.59 -1.06
N TRP A 222 -17.03 0.06 -2.13
CA TRP A 222 -17.54 -1.11 -2.83
C TRP A 222 -17.20 -2.40 -2.08
N GLY A 223 -18.22 -3.24 -1.90
CA GLY A 223 -18.10 -4.57 -1.29
C GLY A 223 -17.95 -4.60 0.22
N GLY A 224 -17.96 -3.46 0.93
CA GLY A 224 -17.88 -3.42 2.41
C GLY A 224 -16.56 -3.92 3.01
N PHE A 225 -15.56 -4.23 2.19
CA PHE A 225 -14.27 -4.76 2.63
C PHE A 225 -13.10 -4.09 1.91
N ILE A 226 -11.91 -4.26 2.50
CA ILE A 226 -10.64 -3.83 1.93
C ILE A 226 -10.30 -4.71 0.72
N GLN A 227 -10.01 -4.07 -0.41
CA GLN A 227 -9.58 -4.72 -1.64
C GLN A 227 -8.07 -4.99 -1.60
N ARG A 228 -7.64 -5.98 -2.38
CA ARG A 228 -6.25 -6.44 -2.40
C ARG A 228 -5.72 -6.56 -3.82
N SER A 229 -4.48 -6.10 -4.03
CA SER A 229 -3.73 -6.37 -5.25
C SER A 229 -3.27 -7.84 -5.31
N LEU A 230 -2.58 -8.21 -6.39
CA LEU A 230 -1.70 -9.38 -6.35
C LEU A 230 -0.50 -9.15 -5.40
N PRO A 231 0.15 -10.22 -4.90
CA PRO A 231 1.35 -10.09 -4.08
C PRO A 231 2.45 -9.28 -4.77
N ILE A 232 3.05 -8.35 -4.04
CA ILE A 232 4.13 -7.49 -4.51
C ILE A 232 5.47 -8.17 -4.21
N SER A 233 6.36 -8.21 -5.20
CA SER A 233 7.69 -8.78 -5.03
C SER A 233 8.59 -7.91 -4.14
N VAL A 234 9.63 -8.53 -3.55
CA VAL A 234 10.63 -7.81 -2.72
C VAL A 234 11.31 -6.69 -3.50
N GLN A 235 11.58 -6.89 -4.79
CA GLN A 235 12.16 -5.87 -5.65
C GLN A 235 11.21 -4.69 -5.83
N GLU A 236 9.91 -4.95 -6.02
CA GLU A 236 8.90 -3.89 -6.14
C GLU A 236 8.71 -3.11 -4.84
N LEU A 237 8.88 -3.73 -3.67
CA LEU A 237 8.82 -3.03 -2.39
C LEU A 237 9.89 -1.91 -2.27
N THR A 238 11.03 -2.05 -2.96
CA THR A 238 12.08 -1.01 -2.98
C THR A 238 11.76 0.16 -3.91
N LYS A 239 10.75 0.02 -4.78
CA LYS A 239 10.34 1.06 -5.72
C LYS A 239 9.44 2.07 -5.01
N ASN A 240 9.47 3.30 -5.49
CA ASN A 240 8.60 4.40 -5.05
C ASN A 240 7.33 4.50 -5.91
N TYR A 241 6.88 3.39 -6.49
CA TYR A 241 5.63 3.29 -7.22
C TYR A 241 5.09 1.87 -7.15
N VAL A 242 3.80 1.70 -7.43
CA VAL A 242 3.18 0.37 -7.61
C VAL A 242 2.17 0.41 -8.74
N VAL A 243 2.21 -0.61 -9.59
CA VAL A 243 1.28 -0.80 -10.71
C VAL A 243 0.32 -1.91 -10.33
N PHE A 244 -0.99 -1.66 -10.45
CA PHE A 244 -2.01 -2.65 -10.14
C PHE A 244 -3.27 -2.41 -10.97
N GLN A 245 -4.02 -3.48 -11.23
CA GLN A 245 -5.30 -3.37 -11.89
C GLN A 245 -6.38 -2.96 -10.87
N VAL A 246 -7.29 -2.08 -11.29
CA VAL A 246 -8.40 -1.53 -10.49
C VAL A 246 -9.75 -2.06 -10.97
N CYS A 247 -9.99 -2.06 -12.28
CA CYS A 247 -11.18 -2.68 -12.87
C CYS A 247 -10.75 -3.73 -13.90
N PRO A 248 -11.27 -4.96 -13.83
CA PRO A 248 -10.95 -6.00 -14.79
C PRO A 248 -11.87 -5.94 -16.03
N ALA A 249 -11.29 -6.10 -17.23
CA ALA A 249 -12.07 -6.27 -18.46
C ALA A 249 -12.51 -7.72 -18.71
N SER A 250 -11.75 -8.70 -18.22
CA SER A 250 -11.98 -10.13 -18.48
C SER A 250 -11.45 -11.00 -17.35
N LEU A 251 -11.82 -12.29 -17.35
CA LEU A 251 -11.35 -13.28 -16.36
C LEU A 251 -9.83 -13.48 -16.35
N ARG A 252 -9.10 -13.06 -17.40
CA ARG A 252 -7.62 -13.05 -17.43
C ARG A 252 -7.02 -11.84 -16.71
N ALA A 253 -7.77 -11.23 -15.78
CA ALA A 253 -7.35 -10.07 -15.02
C ALA A 253 -6.09 -10.35 -14.19
N GLU A 254 -5.19 -9.38 -14.13
CA GLU A 254 -4.04 -9.38 -13.22
C GLU A 254 -4.45 -8.80 -11.86
N MET A 255 -5.42 -9.47 -11.24
CA MET A 255 -6.07 -9.03 -10.01
C MET A 255 -6.47 -10.22 -9.16
N ASN A 256 -6.48 -10.05 -7.85
CA ASN A 256 -7.07 -11.03 -6.93
C ASN A 256 -8.55 -11.29 -7.32
N VAL A 257 -8.92 -12.56 -7.52
CA VAL A 257 -10.26 -12.94 -7.99
C VAL A 257 -11.38 -12.48 -7.04
N LYS A 258 -11.13 -12.42 -5.73
CA LYS A 258 -12.09 -11.88 -4.75
C LYS A 258 -12.31 -10.38 -4.97
N THR A 259 -11.22 -9.64 -5.19
CA THR A 259 -11.26 -8.21 -5.50
C THR A 259 -12.02 -7.97 -6.81
N ALA A 260 -11.70 -8.73 -7.86
CA ALA A 260 -12.37 -8.64 -9.15
C ALA A 260 -13.89 -8.89 -9.05
N MET A 261 -14.29 -9.95 -8.33
CA MET A 261 -15.70 -10.23 -8.03
C MET A 261 -16.34 -9.08 -7.26
N SER A 262 -15.70 -8.58 -6.20
CA SER A 262 -16.25 -7.50 -5.38
C SER A 262 -16.50 -6.23 -6.19
N ILE A 263 -15.56 -5.85 -7.05
CA ILE A 263 -15.62 -4.64 -7.86
C ILE A 263 -16.69 -4.79 -8.94
N THR A 264 -16.67 -5.89 -9.70
CA THR A 264 -17.67 -6.12 -10.76
C THR A 264 -19.08 -6.26 -10.19
N ASN A 265 -19.25 -6.85 -9.01
CA ASN A 265 -20.52 -6.90 -8.31
C ASN A 265 -21.01 -5.51 -7.86
N ALA A 266 -20.12 -4.58 -7.52
CA ALA A 266 -20.51 -3.22 -7.22
C ALA A 266 -20.90 -2.45 -8.49
N VAL A 267 -20.09 -2.56 -9.55
CA VAL A 267 -20.31 -1.87 -10.83
C VAL A 267 -21.64 -2.24 -11.47
N GLN A 268 -22.04 -3.53 -11.44
CA GLN A 268 -23.32 -3.94 -12.04
C GLN A 268 -24.57 -3.35 -11.37
N ASN A 269 -24.42 -2.79 -10.15
CA ASN A 269 -25.50 -2.18 -9.37
C ASN A 269 -25.48 -0.65 -9.42
N LEU A 270 -24.59 -0.05 -10.22
CA LEU A 270 -24.58 1.39 -10.46
C LEU A 270 -25.73 1.79 -11.39
N GLY A 271 -26.27 3.00 -11.20
CA GLY A 271 -27.25 3.58 -12.10
C GLY A 271 -26.64 3.91 -13.48
N ALA A 272 -27.47 3.99 -14.52
CA ALA A 272 -27.06 4.27 -15.90
C ALA A 272 -26.69 5.75 -16.10
N THR A 273 -25.58 6.17 -15.50
CA THR A 273 -25.04 7.53 -15.55
C THR A 273 -23.54 7.50 -15.29
N ASP A 274 -22.90 8.67 -15.29
CA ASP A 274 -21.50 8.81 -14.92
C ASP A 274 -21.34 8.75 -13.41
N HIS A 275 -20.37 7.96 -12.94
CA HIS A 275 -20.03 7.89 -11.53
C HIS A 275 -18.59 8.32 -11.32
N LEU A 276 -18.35 9.23 -10.37
CA LEU A 276 -17.01 9.55 -9.93
C LEU A 276 -16.50 8.44 -9.00
N ILE A 277 -15.49 7.70 -9.47
CA ILE A 277 -14.89 6.58 -8.77
C ILE A 277 -13.60 7.02 -8.11
N LYS A 278 -13.47 6.73 -6.83
CA LYS A 278 -12.26 7.01 -6.05
C LYS A 278 -11.56 5.71 -5.68
N VAL A 279 -10.23 5.72 -5.80
CA VAL A 279 -9.34 4.66 -5.33
C VAL A 279 -8.37 5.27 -4.33
N LYS A 280 -8.20 4.64 -3.16
CA LYS A 280 -7.25 5.09 -2.14
C LYS A 280 -6.61 3.93 -1.40
N PHE A 281 -5.39 4.13 -0.92
CA PHE A 281 -4.77 3.16 -0.01
C PHE A 281 -5.54 3.14 1.33
N GLU A 282 -5.81 1.96 1.87
CA GLU A 282 -6.72 1.77 3.00
C GLU A 282 -6.11 0.85 4.06
N VAL A 283 -6.32 1.19 5.34
CA VAL A 283 -5.90 0.37 6.49
C VAL A 283 -7.05 0.24 7.48
N MET A 284 -7.54 -0.98 7.68
CA MET A 284 -8.50 -1.33 8.75
C MET A 284 -9.70 -0.37 8.86
N GLY A 285 -10.25 0.11 7.74
CA GLY A 285 -11.42 1.00 7.75
C GLY A 285 -11.11 2.48 8.04
N LYS A 286 -9.84 2.84 8.29
CA LYS A 286 -9.46 4.22 8.57
C LYS A 286 -9.46 5.06 7.29
N ASN A 287 -10.11 6.22 7.38
CA ASN A 287 -10.25 7.17 6.27
C ASN A 287 -8.98 8.02 6.07
N TYR A 288 -7.86 7.38 5.72
CA TYR A 288 -6.69 8.10 5.23
C TYR A 288 -6.91 8.51 3.77
N ASN A 289 -6.46 9.71 3.40
CA ASN A 289 -6.45 10.18 2.01
C ASN A 289 -5.02 10.54 1.57
N ASP A 290 -4.04 9.79 2.08
CA ASP A 290 -2.62 10.06 1.85
C ASP A 290 -2.15 9.68 0.45
N VAL A 291 -2.75 8.65 -0.15
CA VAL A 291 -2.48 8.18 -1.52
C VAL A 291 -3.81 7.82 -2.17
N TYR A 292 -4.23 8.62 -3.14
CA TYR A 292 -5.52 8.45 -3.81
C TYR A 292 -5.51 8.94 -5.26
N GLY A 293 -6.53 8.54 -6.00
CA GLY A 293 -6.87 9.10 -7.31
C GLY A 293 -8.35 8.89 -7.58
N ALA A 294 -8.90 9.66 -8.50
CA ALA A 294 -10.28 9.49 -8.96
C ALA A 294 -10.36 9.50 -10.49
N PHE A 295 -11.37 8.83 -11.02
CA PHE A 295 -11.72 8.80 -12.44
C PHE A 295 -13.24 8.69 -12.60
N THR A 296 -13.76 9.09 -13.76
CA THR A 296 -15.17 8.91 -14.10
C THR A 296 -15.40 7.54 -14.74
N LEU A 297 -16.43 6.82 -14.30
CA LEU A 297 -16.90 5.59 -14.91
C LEU A 297 -18.26 5.84 -15.58
N ASP A 298 -18.25 5.86 -16.91
CA ASP A 298 -19.45 5.97 -17.74
C ASP A 298 -20.20 4.63 -17.74
N CYS A 299 -21.35 4.63 -17.05
CA CYS A 299 -22.27 3.50 -16.98
C CYS A 299 -23.53 3.69 -17.83
N SER A 300 -23.56 4.69 -18.73
CA SER A 300 -24.70 4.95 -19.61
C SER A 300 -24.93 3.80 -20.61
N GLU A 301 -23.85 3.12 -21.01
CA GLU A 301 -23.85 1.98 -21.92
C GLU A 301 -23.29 0.71 -21.25
N HIS A 302 -23.50 -0.45 -21.88
CA HIS A 302 -22.85 -1.73 -21.54
C HIS A 302 -23.13 -2.33 -20.14
N LEU A 303 -24.12 -1.84 -19.37
CA LEU A 303 -24.51 -2.43 -18.08
C LEU A 303 -24.87 -3.93 -18.17
N THR A 304 -25.47 -4.38 -19.27
CA THR A 304 -25.75 -5.81 -19.50
C THR A 304 -24.47 -6.64 -19.53
N GLN A 305 -23.42 -6.12 -20.18
CA GLN A 305 -22.10 -6.77 -20.19
C GLN A 305 -21.47 -6.74 -18.79
N ALA A 306 -21.66 -5.68 -18.02
CA ALA A 306 -21.22 -5.59 -16.63
C ALA A 306 -21.83 -6.69 -15.76
N LYS A 307 -23.15 -6.92 -15.88
CA LYS A 307 -23.88 -8.00 -15.18
C LYS A 307 -23.35 -9.38 -15.57
N LYS A 308 -23.07 -9.60 -16.86
CA LYS A 308 -22.46 -10.84 -17.36
C LYS A 308 -21.06 -11.04 -16.78
N ASN A 309 -20.24 -10.00 -16.76
CA ASN A 309 -18.89 -10.04 -16.18
C ASN A 309 -18.95 -10.32 -14.68
N ALA A 310 -19.82 -9.64 -13.93
CA ALA A 310 -20.00 -9.87 -12.49
C ALA A 310 -20.39 -11.32 -12.18
N SER A 311 -21.30 -11.90 -12.97
CA SER A 311 -21.68 -13.30 -12.86
C SER A 311 -20.51 -14.24 -13.14
N ALA A 312 -19.71 -13.96 -14.17
CA ALA A 312 -18.52 -14.74 -14.52
C ALA A 312 -17.46 -14.69 -13.41
N PHE A 313 -17.18 -13.51 -12.84
CA PHE A 313 -16.23 -13.37 -11.72
C PHE A 313 -16.75 -14.00 -10.43
N LYS A 314 -18.06 -13.89 -10.13
CA LYS A 314 -18.67 -14.62 -9.01
C LYS A 314 -18.46 -16.12 -9.18
N LYS A 315 -18.75 -16.67 -10.35
CA LYS A 315 -18.50 -18.07 -10.65
C LYS A 315 -17.02 -18.45 -10.50
N ALA A 316 -16.11 -17.70 -11.11
CA ALA A 316 -14.67 -17.96 -10.99
C ALA A 316 -14.16 -17.90 -9.55
N TYR A 317 -14.65 -16.96 -8.74
CA TYR A 317 -14.35 -16.89 -7.32
C TYR A 317 -14.83 -18.14 -6.57
N LEU A 318 -16.09 -18.55 -6.78
CA LEU A 318 -16.67 -19.74 -6.14
C LEU A 318 -15.95 -21.02 -6.56
N ASP A 319 -15.60 -21.15 -7.84
CA ASP A 319 -14.87 -22.30 -8.39
C ASP A 319 -13.42 -22.37 -7.85
N SER A 320 -12.82 -21.23 -7.50
CA SER A 320 -11.49 -21.18 -6.87
C SER A 320 -11.47 -21.67 -5.42
N LYS A 321 -12.64 -21.76 -4.77
CA LYS A 321 -12.74 -22.21 -3.38
C LYS A 321 -12.77 -23.73 -3.30
N LYS A 322 -12.07 -24.25 -2.29
CA LYS A 322 -12.01 -25.67 -1.97
C LYS A 322 -12.63 -25.93 -0.61
N LEU A 323 -13.09 -27.16 -0.41
CA LEU A 323 -13.40 -27.67 0.92
C LEU A 323 -12.14 -27.62 1.82
N PRO A 324 -12.31 -27.42 3.13
CA PRO A 324 -11.19 -27.49 4.05
C PRO A 324 -10.57 -28.89 4.06
N GLN A 325 -9.28 -28.97 4.38
CA GLN A 325 -8.63 -30.26 4.58
C GLN A 325 -9.11 -30.88 5.90
N PRO A 326 -9.47 -32.17 5.93
CA PRO A 326 -9.81 -32.84 7.17
C PRO A 326 -8.59 -32.90 8.08
N MET A 327 -8.77 -32.54 9.35
CA MET A 327 -7.75 -32.74 10.40
C MET A 327 -7.97 -34.04 11.17
N MET A 328 -9.14 -34.66 10.99
CA MET A 328 -9.51 -35.98 11.48
C MET A 328 -10.49 -36.61 10.48
N THR A 329 -10.40 -37.92 10.27
CA THR A 329 -11.35 -38.67 9.46
C THR A 329 -12.03 -39.71 10.35
N ASN A 330 -13.34 -39.56 10.56
CA ASN A 330 -14.14 -40.48 11.37
C ASN A 330 -15.58 -40.47 10.86
N ALA A 331 -15.91 -41.43 10.00
CA ALA A 331 -17.20 -41.48 9.31
C ALA A 331 -18.40 -41.51 10.28
N ALA A 332 -18.30 -42.25 11.40
CA ALA A 332 -19.37 -42.33 12.39
C ALA A 332 -19.59 -40.98 13.08
N LEU A 333 -18.51 -40.28 13.44
CA LEU A 333 -18.59 -38.96 14.04
C LEU A 333 -19.09 -37.91 13.05
N GLU A 334 -18.61 -37.96 11.81
CA GLU A 334 -19.07 -37.08 10.72
C GLU A 334 -20.57 -37.23 10.47
N GLN A 335 -21.09 -38.46 10.46
CA GLN A 335 -22.53 -38.72 10.36
C GLN A 335 -23.28 -38.16 11.57
N LYS A 336 -22.82 -38.41 12.81
CA LYS A 336 -23.43 -37.82 14.02
C LYS A 336 -23.43 -36.29 13.99
N ILE A 337 -22.40 -35.67 13.41
CA ILE A 337 -22.32 -34.22 13.21
C ILE A 337 -23.39 -33.75 12.22
N VAL A 338 -23.54 -34.41 11.07
CA VAL A 338 -24.58 -34.08 10.07
C VAL A 338 -25.97 -34.21 10.67
N GLU A 339 -26.26 -35.29 11.39
CA GLU A 339 -27.54 -35.51 12.07
C GLU A 339 -27.81 -34.42 13.12
N ALA A 340 -26.81 -34.10 13.95
CA ALA A 340 -26.93 -33.08 14.98
C ALA A 340 -27.21 -31.69 14.39
N ILE A 341 -26.52 -31.31 13.31
CA ILE A 341 -26.74 -30.01 12.68
C ILE A 341 -28.04 -29.97 11.88
N GLN A 342 -28.45 -31.07 11.25
CA GLN A 342 -29.73 -31.15 10.55
C GLN A 342 -30.90 -31.00 11.53
N ARG A 343 -30.85 -31.69 12.67
CA ARG A 343 -31.84 -31.55 13.75
C ARG A 343 -31.89 -30.11 14.28
N PHE A 344 -30.74 -29.51 14.54
CA PHE A 344 -30.67 -28.11 14.98
C PHE A 344 -31.25 -27.17 13.90
N GLY A 345 -30.86 -27.37 12.65
CA GLY A 345 -31.33 -26.58 11.51
C GLY A 345 -32.85 -26.63 11.38
N THR A 346 -33.45 -27.82 11.40
CA THR A 346 -34.91 -27.98 11.35
C THR A 346 -35.60 -27.26 12.53
N ALA A 347 -35.09 -27.42 13.75
CA ALA A 347 -35.64 -26.72 14.92
C ALA A 347 -35.49 -25.19 14.84
N ALA A 348 -34.43 -24.70 14.19
CA ALA A 348 -34.16 -23.28 13.98
C ALA A 348 -34.84 -22.71 12.72
N GLY A 349 -35.64 -23.50 12.00
CA GLY A 349 -36.31 -23.09 10.76
C GLY A 349 -35.35 -22.92 9.57
N TRP A 350 -34.19 -23.58 9.58
CA TRP A 350 -33.25 -23.57 8.47
C TRP A 350 -33.74 -24.53 7.38
N ASP A 351 -33.81 -24.02 6.15
CA ASP A 351 -34.13 -24.76 4.93
C ASP A 351 -32.90 -25.44 4.30
N THR A 352 -31.76 -25.39 4.98
CA THR A 352 -30.48 -25.88 4.46
C THR A 352 -30.37 -27.38 4.71
N GLN A 353 -30.06 -28.13 3.65
CA GLN A 353 -29.74 -29.55 3.76
C GLN A 353 -28.22 -29.71 3.85
N PHE A 354 -27.74 -30.18 5.00
CA PHE A 354 -26.34 -30.54 5.18
C PHE A 354 -26.14 -31.99 4.74
N THR A 355 -25.16 -32.22 3.86
CA THR A 355 -24.93 -33.54 3.25
C THR A 355 -23.66 -34.21 3.74
N ARG A 356 -22.72 -33.44 4.29
CA ARG A 356 -21.40 -33.93 4.71
C ARG A 356 -20.82 -33.05 5.82
N ALA A 357 -20.06 -33.66 6.71
CA ALA A 357 -19.21 -32.95 7.67
C ALA A 357 -17.73 -33.22 7.37
N ILE A 358 -16.89 -32.23 7.60
CA ILE A 358 -15.42 -32.35 7.52
C ILE A 358 -14.88 -31.85 8.86
N ILE A 359 -14.27 -32.74 9.64
CA ILE A 359 -13.73 -32.38 10.95
C ILE A 359 -12.46 -31.54 10.74
N THR A 360 -12.48 -30.31 11.25
CA THR A 360 -11.37 -29.33 11.13
C THR A 360 -10.59 -29.15 12.42
N SER A 361 -10.83 -30.02 13.42
CA SER A 361 -10.00 -30.14 14.62
C SER A 361 -9.20 -31.45 14.59
N PRO A 362 -7.91 -31.44 14.95
CA PRO A 362 -7.10 -32.67 14.98
C PRO A 362 -7.50 -33.59 16.13
N THR A 363 -8.03 -33.02 17.21
CA THR A 363 -8.41 -33.72 18.44
C THR A 363 -9.60 -33.03 19.08
N TRP A 364 -10.23 -33.71 20.03
CA TRP A 364 -11.22 -33.11 20.91
C TRP A 364 -10.57 -32.09 21.85
N GLN A 365 -11.24 -30.95 22.06
CA GLN A 365 -10.82 -29.93 23.02
C GLN A 365 -11.66 -30.05 24.29
N THR A 366 -11.03 -30.36 25.42
CA THR A 366 -11.70 -30.39 26.72
C THR A 366 -12.17 -28.98 27.10
N VAL A 367 -13.41 -28.89 27.57
CA VAL A 367 -14.01 -27.64 28.02
C VAL A 367 -14.25 -27.75 29.50
N THR A 368 -13.64 -26.83 30.24
CA THR A 368 -13.76 -26.75 31.69
C THR A 368 -14.54 -25.50 32.11
N ASP A 369 -15.15 -25.58 33.28
CA ASP A 369 -15.66 -24.40 33.96
C ASP A 369 -14.48 -23.51 34.40
N PRO A 370 -14.45 -22.22 34.04
CA PRO A 370 -13.32 -21.35 34.38
C PRO A 370 -13.20 -21.07 35.88
N THR A 371 -14.28 -21.24 36.65
CA THR A 371 -14.31 -20.92 38.09
C THR A 371 -13.97 -22.15 38.94
N THR A 372 -14.55 -23.30 38.62
CA THR A 372 -14.43 -24.53 39.41
C THR A 372 -13.40 -25.51 38.85
N GLY A 373 -12.97 -25.33 37.59
CA GLY A 373 -12.09 -26.28 36.89
C GLY A 373 -12.79 -27.58 36.46
N ALA A 374 -14.07 -27.76 36.77
CA ALA A 374 -14.82 -28.97 36.44
C ALA A 374 -14.95 -29.18 34.92
N ILE A 375 -14.76 -30.41 34.45
CA ILE A 375 -14.94 -30.77 33.04
C ILE A 375 -16.43 -30.70 32.69
N LYS A 376 -16.79 -29.80 31.78
CA LYS A 376 -18.15 -29.65 31.24
C LYS A 376 -18.40 -30.57 30.04
N GLY A 377 -17.35 -30.89 29.30
CA GLY A 377 -17.45 -31.70 28.10
C GLY A 377 -16.22 -31.58 27.22
N ARG A 378 -16.39 -31.98 25.98
CA ARG A 378 -15.37 -31.85 24.94
C ARG A 378 -15.97 -31.35 23.64
N MET A 379 -15.24 -30.50 22.94
CA MET A 379 -15.66 -29.87 21.70
C MET A 379 -14.85 -30.32 20.50
N ILE A 380 -15.49 -30.29 19.33
CA ILE A 380 -14.84 -30.50 18.04
C ILE A 380 -15.42 -29.53 17.02
N GLU A 381 -14.56 -28.98 16.17
CA GLU A 381 -14.98 -28.14 15.06
C GLU A 381 -15.12 -28.95 13.77
N ALA A 382 -16.19 -28.69 13.02
CA ALA A 382 -16.38 -29.24 11.69
C ALA A 382 -16.96 -28.21 10.73
N ALA A 383 -16.57 -28.32 9.46
CA ALA A 383 -17.22 -27.66 8.34
C ALA A 383 -18.35 -28.55 7.84
N CYS A 384 -19.60 -28.11 8.00
CA CYS A 384 -20.77 -28.79 7.47
C CYS A 384 -21.09 -28.25 6.07
N VAL A 385 -21.05 -29.14 5.08
CA VAL A 385 -21.26 -28.86 3.66
C VAL A 385 -22.76 -28.96 3.36
N GLY A 386 -23.29 -28.01 2.59
CA GLY A 386 -24.71 -28.01 2.25
C GLY A 386 -25.06 -27.14 1.05
N LYS A 387 -26.33 -27.24 0.66
CA LYS A 387 -26.98 -26.41 -0.35
C LYS A 387 -28.11 -25.62 0.31
N TRP A 388 -28.11 -24.31 0.09
CA TRP A 388 -29.14 -23.41 0.60
C TRP A 388 -30.32 -23.31 -0.39
N SER A 389 -31.48 -22.90 0.11
CA SER A 389 -32.71 -22.76 -0.69
C SER A 389 -32.56 -21.82 -1.88
N ASN A 390 -31.73 -20.79 -1.75
CA ASN A 390 -31.40 -19.86 -2.83
C ASN A 390 -30.51 -20.47 -3.93
N GLY A 391 -30.17 -21.76 -3.83
CA GLY A 391 -29.34 -22.49 -4.78
C GLY A 391 -27.83 -22.37 -4.54
N ASP A 392 -27.38 -21.54 -3.60
CA ASP A 392 -25.96 -21.40 -3.28
C ASP A 392 -25.43 -22.67 -2.58
N CYS A 393 -24.20 -23.05 -2.89
CA CYS A 393 -23.47 -24.15 -2.25
C CYS A 393 -22.33 -23.61 -1.39
N GLY A 394 -21.90 -24.38 -0.40
CA GLY A 394 -20.87 -23.93 0.53
C GLY A 394 -20.71 -24.86 1.72
N TYR A 395 -19.92 -24.39 2.67
CA TYR A 395 -19.85 -24.98 4.00
C TYR A 395 -19.94 -23.90 5.07
N GLN A 396 -20.34 -24.32 6.26
CA GLN A 396 -20.49 -23.48 7.43
C GLN A 396 -19.74 -24.15 8.58
N TYR A 397 -18.87 -23.41 9.26
CA TYR A 397 -18.20 -23.92 10.43
C TYR A 397 -19.16 -23.98 11.61
N PHE A 398 -19.06 -25.06 12.38
CA PHE A 398 -19.78 -25.27 13.62
C PHE A 398 -18.84 -25.92 14.64
N THR A 399 -19.00 -25.54 15.89
CA THR A 399 -18.43 -26.30 17.01
C THR A 399 -19.52 -27.15 17.61
N PHE A 400 -19.22 -28.43 17.85
CA PHE A 400 -20.10 -29.38 18.53
C PHE A 400 -19.51 -29.75 19.87
N ILE A 401 -20.35 -30.10 20.83
CA ILE A 401 -19.94 -30.53 22.17
C ILE A 401 -20.62 -31.86 22.53
N GLN A 402 -19.84 -32.72 23.18
CA GLN A 402 -20.35 -33.85 23.97
C GLN A 402 -20.18 -33.50 25.44
N GLU A 403 -21.28 -33.55 26.19
CA GLU A 403 -21.28 -33.22 27.61
C GLU A 403 -20.60 -34.31 28.41
N HIS A 404 -19.88 -33.93 29.46
CA HIS A 404 -19.24 -34.87 30.36
C HIS A 404 -20.29 -35.43 31.34
N GLN A 405 -20.32 -36.75 31.50
CA GLN A 405 -21.30 -37.45 32.36
C GLN A 405 -20.69 -37.97 33.69
N GLY A 406 -19.44 -37.61 33.99
CA GLY A 406 -18.71 -38.15 35.13
C GLY A 406 -17.97 -39.44 34.78
N GLY A 407 -17.01 -39.83 35.63
CA GLY A 407 -16.23 -41.07 35.43
C GLY A 407 -15.43 -41.14 34.14
N GLY A 408 -15.12 -39.99 33.51
CA GLY A 408 -14.44 -39.93 32.20
C GLY A 408 -15.35 -40.23 31.00
N MET A 409 -16.65 -40.41 31.22
CA MET A 409 -17.63 -40.68 30.17
C MET A 409 -18.18 -39.40 29.56
N TYR A 410 -18.58 -39.48 28.30
CA TYR A 410 -19.19 -38.39 27.55
C TYR A 410 -20.52 -38.85 26.96
N ALA A 411 -21.48 -37.92 26.88
CA ALA A 411 -22.78 -38.16 26.29
C ALA A 411 -22.64 -38.67 24.86
N GLU A 412 -23.48 -39.64 24.49
CA GLU A 412 -23.47 -40.21 23.15
C GLU A 412 -23.87 -39.17 22.08
N GLY A 413 -24.82 -38.30 22.44
CA GLY A 413 -25.33 -37.25 21.57
C GLY A 413 -24.36 -36.09 21.39
N LEU A 414 -24.36 -35.51 20.18
CA LEU A 414 -23.72 -34.24 19.90
C LEU A 414 -24.77 -33.12 19.89
N ARG A 415 -24.44 -31.98 20.52
CA ARG A 415 -25.18 -30.73 20.33
C ARG A 415 -24.31 -29.67 19.67
N ARG A 416 -24.94 -28.77 18.92
CA ARG A 416 -24.29 -27.55 18.43
C ARG A 416 -23.92 -26.68 19.63
N TYR A 417 -22.66 -26.29 19.72
CA TYR A 417 -22.16 -25.33 20.69
C TYR A 417 -22.15 -23.91 20.12
N SER A 418 -21.60 -23.74 18.91
CA SER A 418 -21.47 -22.44 18.26
C SER A 418 -21.62 -22.56 16.74
N THR A 419 -21.87 -21.41 16.10
CA THR A 419 -21.92 -21.26 14.64
C THR A 419 -20.82 -20.28 14.22
N GLY A 420 -19.94 -20.71 13.33
CA GLY A 420 -18.85 -19.90 12.78
C GLY A 420 -19.27 -19.09 11.55
N TYR A 421 -18.35 -18.89 10.61
CA TYR A 421 -18.63 -18.20 9.34
C TYR A 421 -18.98 -19.18 8.20
N ARG A 422 -19.79 -18.69 7.25
CA ARG A 422 -20.11 -19.39 6.00
C ARG A 422 -19.05 -19.13 4.95
N VAL A 423 -18.71 -20.16 4.17
CA VAL A 423 -17.88 -20.02 2.97
C VAL A 423 -18.67 -20.53 1.76
N PRO A 424 -19.06 -19.63 0.85
CA PRO A 424 -19.69 -20.05 -0.40
C PRO A 424 -18.63 -20.66 -1.31
N ILE A 425 -18.96 -21.78 -1.95
CA ILE A 425 -18.09 -22.47 -2.93
C ILE A 425 -18.93 -22.93 -4.13
N GLY A 426 -18.29 -23.19 -5.26
CA GLY A 426 -19.00 -23.69 -6.44
C GLY A 426 -19.69 -25.02 -6.14
N CYS A 427 -20.92 -25.24 -6.62
CA CYS A 427 -21.65 -26.49 -6.37
C CYS A 427 -20.95 -27.74 -6.93
N ASN A 428 -20.03 -27.58 -7.88
CA ASN A 428 -19.20 -28.69 -8.36
C ASN A 428 -18.10 -29.08 -7.35
N ASN A 429 -17.76 -28.19 -6.42
CA ASN A 429 -16.68 -28.37 -5.44
C ASN A 429 -17.18 -28.91 -4.09
N ILE A 430 -18.49 -29.10 -3.90
CA ILE A 430 -19.06 -29.74 -2.71
C ILE A 430 -19.23 -31.26 -2.84
N LYS A 431 -18.91 -31.82 -4.02
CA LYS A 431 -19.03 -33.25 -4.30
C LYS A 431 -17.98 -34.07 -3.54
#